data_AF-A0A1B6MP65-F1
#
_entry.id   AF-A0A1B6MP65-F1
#
_cell.length_a   1.000
_cell.length_b   1.000
_cell.length_c   1.000
_cell.angle_alpha   90.00
_cell.angle_beta   90.00
_cell.angle_gamma   90.00
#
_symmetry.space_group_name_H-M   'P 1'
#
loop_
_entity.id
_entity.type
_entity.pdbx_description
1 polymer ?
#
loop_
_entity_poly.entity_id
_entity_poly.type
_entity_poly.pdbx_seq_one_letter_code
_entity_poly.pdbx_strand_id
1 'polypeptide(L)'
;VNLLQTLPEADRSKDRLSELLDDRNLGFLCPLLRIQAELWKQLEADQNPSALYKWIKESLEPAHHMDKSFISALVTVVVKYISQEASGADKGQEREKALLEKYKPVL
;
A
#
# COMPACT_ATOMS: atom_id res chain seq x y z
N VAL A 1 -3.65 9.44 20.51
CA VAL A 1 -4.86 10.18 20.07
C VAL A 1 -5.44 9.46 18.87
N ASN A 2 -6.73 9.15 18.85
CA ASN A 2 -7.39 8.56 17.68
C ASN A 2 -7.86 9.69 16.74
N LEU A 3 -7.07 10.00 15.72
CA LEU A 3 -7.34 11.12 14.80
C LEU A 3 -8.65 10.94 14.03
N LEU A 4 -9.05 9.70 13.74
CA LEU A 4 -10.33 9.39 13.12
C LEU A 4 -11.51 9.86 13.99
N GLN A 5 -11.39 9.75 15.31
CA GLN A 5 -12.42 10.23 16.25
C GLN A 5 -12.46 11.75 16.40
N THR A 6 -11.44 12.47 15.89
CA THR A 6 -11.44 13.94 15.85
C THR A 6 -12.13 14.51 14.61
N LEU A 7 -12.51 13.67 13.64
CA LEU A 7 -13.25 14.07 12.45
C LEU A 7 -14.77 14.09 12.70
N PRO A 8 -15.53 14.95 11.98
CA PRO A 8 -16.98 14.85 11.89
C PRO A 8 -17.40 13.44 11.49
N GLU A 9 -18.54 12.97 11.99
CA GLU A 9 -18.98 11.57 11.81
C GLU A 9 -19.11 11.16 10.33
N ALA A 10 -19.54 12.07 9.47
CA ALA A 10 -19.63 11.87 8.03
C ALA A 10 -18.27 11.67 7.33
N ASP A 11 -17.19 12.19 7.93
CA ASP A 11 -15.83 12.14 7.38
C ASP A 11 -14.97 11.02 8.00
N ARG A 12 -15.54 10.16 8.87
CA ARG A 12 -14.80 9.10 9.58
C ARG A 12 -14.46 7.90 8.69
N SER A 13 -13.67 8.12 7.66
CA SER A 13 -13.05 7.05 6.86
C SER A 13 -11.53 7.20 6.84
N LYS A 14 -10.81 6.10 6.61
CA LYS A 14 -9.35 6.11 6.52
C LYS A 14 -8.88 6.92 5.30
N ASP A 15 -9.56 6.79 4.18
CA ASP A 15 -9.26 7.52 2.95
C ASP A 15 -9.44 9.02 3.17
N ARG A 16 -10.54 9.43 3.80
CA ARG A 16 -10.81 10.84 4.11
C ARG A 16 -9.83 11.42 5.11
N LEU A 17 -9.46 10.66 6.15
CA LEU A 17 -8.41 11.05 7.08
C LEU A 17 -7.07 11.23 6.34
N SER A 18 -6.71 10.33 5.43
CA SER A 18 -5.47 10.43 4.65
C SER A 18 -5.45 11.69 3.78
N GLU A 19 -6.53 11.96 3.03
CA GLU A 19 -6.67 13.19 2.22
C GLU A 19 -6.50 14.45 3.07
N LEU A 20 -7.20 14.54 4.21
CA LEU A 20 -7.16 15.69 5.10
C LEU A 20 -5.78 15.92 5.76
N LEU A 21 -5.01 14.85 5.94
CA LEU A 21 -3.65 14.93 6.45
C LEU A 21 -2.71 15.38 5.33
N ASP A 22 -2.84 14.85 4.12
CA ASP A 22 -2.02 15.24 2.97
C ASP A 22 -2.25 16.70 2.57
N ASP A 23 -3.51 17.16 2.51
CA ASP A 23 -3.89 18.55 2.22
C ASP A 23 -3.24 19.57 3.19
N ARG A 24 -2.91 19.13 4.41
CA ARG A 24 -2.31 19.96 5.47
C ARG A 24 -0.84 19.67 5.73
N ASN A 25 -0.18 18.85 4.90
CA ASN A 25 1.18 18.35 5.13
C ASN A 25 1.37 17.63 6.49
N LEU A 26 0.29 17.06 7.02
CA LEU A 26 0.24 16.29 8.27
C LEU A 26 0.28 14.77 8.04
N GLY A 27 0.57 14.30 6.83
CA GLY A 27 0.67 12.86 6.51
C GLY A 27 1.62 12.07 7.45
N PHE A 28 2.58 12.77 8.09
CA PHE A 28 3.45 12.19 9.12
C PHE A 28 2.71 11.69 10.38
N LEU A 29 1.48 12.15 10.63
CA LEU A 29 0.66 11.70 11.76
C LEU A 29 0.04 10.31 11.55
N CYS A 30 0.04 9.82 10.30
CA CYS A 30 -0.42 8.48 9.93
C CYS A 30 0.57 7.84 8.94
N PRO A 31 1.83 7.59 9.36
CA PRO A 31 2.90 7.15 8.46
C PRO A 31 2.55 5.84 7.77
N LEU A 32 1.79 4.96 8.44
CA LEU A 32 1.34 3.69 7.88
C LEU A 32 0.28 3.83 6.77
N LEU A 33 -0.63 4.80 6.87
CA LEU A 33 -1.62 5.04 5.80
C LEU A 33 -0.95 5.67 4.59
N ARG A 34 -0.04 6.62 4.83
CA ARG A 34 0.75 7.24 3.77
C ARG A 34 1.59 6.22 3.01
N ILE A 35 2.31 5.33 3.71
CA ILE A 35 3.14 4.31 3.02
C ILE A 35 2.29 3.34 2.21
N GLN A 36 1.09 2.97 2.68
CA GLN A 36 0.17 2.13 1.90
C GLN A 36 -0.30 2.83 0.61
N ALA A 37 -0.63 4.12 0.70
CA ALA A 37 -1.03 4.91 -0.47
C ALA A 37 0.14 5.09 -1.47
N GLU A 38 1.35 5.33 -0.99
CA GLU A 38 2.54 5.44 -1.84
C GLU A 38 2.89 4.11 -2.52
N LEU A 39 2.85 2.98 -1.79
CA LEU A 39 3.04 1.63 -2.34
C LEU A 39 2.00 1.32 -3.43
N TRP A 40 0.74 1.68 -3.21
CA TRP A 40 -0.33 1.51 -4.20
C TRP A 40 -0.06 2.31 -5.47
N LYS A 41 0.33 3.59 -5.33
CA LYS A 41 0.71 4.44 -6.47
C LYS A 41 1.86 3.85 -7.28
N GLN A 42 2.85 3.24 -6.62
CA GLN A 42 3.96 2.59 -7.36
C GLN A 42 3.47 1.40 -8.18
N LEU A 43 2.57 0.57 -7.64
CA LEU A 43 2.00 -0.58 -8.35
C LEU A 43 1.14 -0.17 -9.56
N GLU A 44 0.40 0.93 -9.45
CA GLU A 44 -0.38 1.49 -10.57
C GLU A 44 0.52 2.13 -11.64
N ALA A 45 1.63 2.75 -11.24
CA ALA A 45 2.55 3.43 -12.15
C ALA A 45 3.44 2.45 -12.93
N ASP A 46 3.98 1.42 -12.28
CA ASP A 46 4.82 0.40 -12.90
C ASP A 46 4.57 -0.98 -12.26
N GLN A 47 4.04 -1.91 -13.05
CA GLN A 47 3.74 -3.27 -12.62
C GLN A 47 4.99 -4.17 -12.55
N ASN A 48 6.20 -3.65 -12.72
CA ASN A 48 7.45 -4.38 -12.59
C ASN A 48 7.87 -4.51 -11.11
N PRO A 49 7.99 -5.72 -10.54
CA PRO A 49 8.36 -5.93 -9.14
C PRO A 49 9.72 -5.32 -8.78
N SER A 50 10.66 -5.28 -9.74
CA SER A 50 11.97 -4.66 -9.55
C SER A 50 11.88 -3.14 -9.36
N ALA A 51 10.90 -2.48 -9.96
CA ALA A 51 10.66 -1.04 -9.79
C ALA A 51 10.12 -0.76 -8.38
N LEU A 52 9.14 -1.54 -7.92
CA LEU A 52 8.63 -1.47 -6.55
C LEU A 52 9.75 -1.70 -5.51
N TYR A 53 10.56 -2.75 -5.70
CA TYR A 53 11.69 -3.05 -4.82
C TYR A 53 12.71 -1.91 -4.77
N LYS A 54 13.06 -1.35 -5.93
CA LYS A 54 13.96 -0.19 -6.02
C LYS A 54 13.38 1.01 -5.26
N TRP A 55 12.11 1.33 -5.47
CA TRP A 55 11.45 2.45 -4.80
C TRP A 55 11.46 2.29 -3.28
N ILE A 56 11.17 1.09 -2.77
CA ILE A 56 11.22 0.78 -1.34
C ILE A 56 12.61 1.09 -0.77
N LYS A 57 13.68 0.65 -1.43
CA LYS A 57 15.07 0.89 -0.97
C LYS A 57 15.50 2.35 -1.02
N GLU A 58 14.98 3.11 -1.97
CA GLU A 58 15.34 4.52 -2.16
C GLU A 58 14.52 5.46 -1.27
N SER A 59 13.28 5.08 -0.94
CA SER A 59 12.32 5.94 -0.23
C SER A 59 12.24 5.69 1.27
N LEU A 60 12.74 4.54 1.75
CA LEU A 60 12.68 4.15 3.17
C LEU A 60 14.06 3.93 3.76
N GLU A 61 14.20 4.27 5.05
CA GLU A 61 15.39 3.93 5.80
C GLU A 61 15.43 2.41 6.08
N PRO A 62 16.63 1.78 6.09
CA PRO A 62 16.77 0.34 6.30
C PRO A 62 16.10 -0.21 7.58
N ALA A 63 15.97 0.62 8.62
CA ALA A 63 15.30 0.25 9.86
C ALA A 63 13.81 -0.10 9.65
N HIS A 64 13.15 0.52 8.68
CA HIS A 64 11.73 0.28 8.37
C HIS A 64 11.51 -1.06 7.66
N HIS A 65 12.54 -1.63 7.00
CA HIS A 65 12.39 -2.89 6.27
C HIS A 65 12.11 -4.10 7.19
N MET A 66 12.49 -3.99 8.46
CA MET A 66 12.24 -5.02 9.48
C MET A 66 11.03 -4.68 10.36
N ASP A 67 10.37 -3.55 10.13
CA ASP A 67 9.21 -3.14 10.90
C ASP A 67 7.99 -4.01 10.51
N LYS A 68 7.34 -4.59 11.51
CA LYS A 68 6.20 -5.50 11.31
C LYS A 68 5.01 -4.78 10.67
N SER A 69 4.81 -3.50 10.98
CA SER A 69 3.71 -2.71 10.43
C SER A 69 3.96 -2.42 8.96
N PHE A 70 5.20 -2.07 8.60
CA PHE A 70 5.60 -1.92 7.20
C PHE A 70 5.43 -3.23 6.41
N ILE A 71 5.94 -4.35 6.91
CA ILE A 71 5.79 -5.66 6.24
C ILE A 71 4.31 -5.99 6.05
N SER A 72 3.48 -5.77 7.07
CA SER A 72 2.03 -5.97 6.98
C SER A 72 1.40 -5.06 5.92
N ALA A 73 1.80 -3.78 5.85
CA ALA A 73 1.32 -2.85 4.83
C ALA A 73 1.73 -3.27 3.41
N LEU A 74 3.00 -3.65 3.20
CA LEU A 74 3.51 -4.13 1.92
C LEU A 74 2.73 -5.35 1.44
N VAL A 75 2.62 -6.37 2.27
CA VAL A 75 1.89 -7.61 1.93
C VAL A 75 0.41 -7.29 1.64
N THR A 76 -0.23 -6.46 2.45
CA THR A 76 -1.64 -6.07 2.26
C THR A 76 -1.85 -5.38 0.91
N VAL A 77 -0.99 -4.42 0.57
CA VAL A 77 -1.09 -3.64 -0.67
C VAL A 77 -0.85 -4.53 -1.90
N VAL A 78 0.18 -5.39 -1.86
CA VAL A 78 0.48 -6.32 -2.96
C VAL A 78 -0.63 -7.35 -3.14
N VAL A 79 -1.16 -7.94 -2.06
CA VAL A 79 -2.27 -8.91 -2.14
C VAL A 79 -3.54 -8.23 -2.68
N LYS A 80 -3.87 -7.02 -2.19
CA LYS A 80 -5.00 -6.24 -2.71
C LYS A 80 -4.87 -6.00 -4.21
N TYR A 81 -3.69 -5.62 -4.68
CA TYR A 81 -3.41 -5.42 -6.10
C TYR A 81 -3.59 -6.71 -6.90
N ILE A 82 -3.04 -7.84 -6.43
CA ILE A 82 -3.18 -9.14 -7.08
C ILE A 82 -4.66 -9.53 -7.23
N SER A 83 -5.44 -9.43 -6.15
CA SER A 83 -6.87 -9.76 -6.17
C SER A 83 -7.67 -8.84 -7.08
N GLN A 84 -7.32 -7.55 -7.15
CA GLN A 84 -7.96 -6.61 -8.08
C GLN A 84 -7.66 -6.97 -9.54
N GLU A 85 -6.40 -7.25 -9.88
CA GLU A 85 -5.96 -7.58 -11.24
C GLU A 85 -6.45 -8.95 -11.73
N ALA A 86 -6.78 -9.86 -10.82
CA ALA A 86 -7.34 -11.16 -11.16
C ALA A 86 -8.88 -11.19 -11.16
N SER A 87 -9.52 -10.16 -10.59
CA SER A 87 -10.98 -10.08 -10.54
C SER A 87 -11.59 -9.98 -11.94
N GLY A 88 -12.63 -10.77 -12.20
CA GLY A 88 -13.34 -10.77 -13.49
C GLY A 88 -12.62 -11.50 -14.64
N ALA A 89 -11.46 -12.12 -14.39
CA ALA A 89 -10.81 -12.96 -15.39
C ALA A 89 -11.43 -14.37 -15.46
N ASP A 90 -11.60 -14.90 -16.67
CA ASP A 90 -12.10 -16.26 -16.95
C ASP A 90 -11.25 -17.37 -16.27
N LYS A 91 -9.99 -17.04 -15.95
CA LYS A 91 -9.02 -17.86 -15.19
C LYS A 91 -8.41 -17.09 -14.02
N GLY A 92 -9.28 -16.52 -13.18
CA GLY A 92 -8.89 -15.68 -12.04
C GLY A 92 -7.85 -16.33 -11.12
N GLN A 93 -8.03 -17.61 -10.78
CA GLN A 93 -7.12 -18.31 -9.87
C GLN A 93 -5.72 -18.52 -10.48
N GLU A 94 -5.62 -18.89 -11.74
CA GLU A 94 -4.33 -18.98 -12.45
C GLU A 94 -3.66 -17.61 -12.57
N ARG A 95 -4.46 -16.56 -12.78
CA ARG A 95 -3.96 -15.17 -12.84
C ARG A 95 -3.42 -14.72 -11.49
N GLU A 96 -4.13 -14.97 -10.39
CA GLU A 96 -3.65 -14.70 -9.03
C GLU A 96 -2.33 -15.42 -8.77
N LYS A 97 -2.25 -16.72 -9.08
CA LYS A 97 -1.04 -17.51 -8.88
C LYS A 97 0.14 -16.97 -9.69
N ALA A 98 -0.08 -16.60 -10.96
CA ALA A 98 0.96 -16.04 -11.82
C ALA A 98 1.47 -14.68 -11.28
N LEU A 99 0.57 -13.83 -10.79
CA LEU A 99 0.93 -12.55 -10.20
C LEU A 99 1.66 -12.72 -8.85
N LEU A 100 1.25 -13.69 -8.03
CA LEU A 100 1.94 -14.00 -6.79
C LEU A 100 3.38 -14.47 -7.03
N GLU A 101 3.59 -15.38 -7.98
CA GLU A 101 4.95 -15.81 -8.38
C GLU A 101 5.78 -14.65 -8.94
N LYS A 102 5.14 -13.72 -9.66
CA LYS A 102 5.79 -12.50 -10.17
C LYS A 102 6.28 -11.59 -9.04
N TYR A 103 5.49 -11.37 -7.98
CA TYR A 103 5.85 -10.48 -6.87
C TYR A 103 6.65 -11.14 -5.73
N LYS A 104 6.75 -12.48 -5.72
CA LYS A 104 7.52 -13.26 -4.75
C LYS A 104 8.97 -12.78 -4.50
N PRO A 105 9.73 -12.24 -5.47
CA PRO A 105 11.09 -11.74 -5.18
C PRO A 105 11.13 -10.47 -4.32
N VAL A 106 10.00 -9.77 -4.16
CA VAL A 106 9.87 -8.55 -3.35
C VAL A 106 9.34 -8.85 -1.95
N LEU A 107 8.53 -9.90 -1.82
CA LEU A 107 7.91 -10.37 -0.57
C LEU A 107 8.85 -11.32 0.19
#